data_AF-A0A559K421-F1
#
_entry.id   AF-A0A559K421-F1
#
_cell.length_a   1.000
_cell.length_b   1.000
_cell.length_c   1.000
_cell.angle_alpha   90.00
_cell.angle_beta   90.00
_cell.angle_gamma   90.00
#
_symmetry.space_group_name_H-M   'P 1'
#
loop_
_entity.id
_entity.type
_entity.pdbx_description
1 polymer ?
#
loop_
_entity_poly.entity_id
_entity_poly.type
_entity_poly.pdbx_seq_one_letter_code
_entity_poly.pdbx_strand_id
1 'polypeptide(L)'
;MFTNQVLGFGIGSVGPIDRKNGIILDPVHFSSIGGNNIPICNWLEQEIGIQVSIDNGANASLLGEYWSGHLQDQAHLLYLHVGVGIRSAIMTGGKMMYGAIELEVSIGQMIIMGGP
;
A
#
# COMPACT_ATOMS: atom_id res chain seq x y z
N MET A 1 14.07 25.20 -15.97
CA MET A 1 14.52 23.86 -16.39
C MET A 1 13.89 22.87 -15.45
N PHE A 2 12.85 22.14 -15.87
CA PHE A 2 12.44 20.95 -15.12
C PHE A 2 13.44 19.86 -15.47
N THR A 3 14.33 19.53 -14.54
CA THR A 3 15.24 18.40 -14.70
C THR A 3 14.41 17.13 -14.67
N ASN A 4 14.51 16.35 -15.76
CA ASN A 4 13.85 15.07 -16.00
C ASN A 4 14.41 13.95 -15.09
N GLN A 5 14.65 14.25 -13.80
CA GLN A 5 15.20 13.31 -12.82
C GLN A 5 14.07 12.63 -12.06
N VAL A 6 14.03 11.30 -12.15
CA VAL A 6 13.16 10.47 -11.32
C VAL A 6 13.68 10.50 -9.89
N LEU A 7 12.85 10.95 -8.94
CA LEU A 7 13.23 11.09 -7.54
C LEU A 7 13.23 9.76 -6.77
N GLY A 8 12.46 8.79 -7.23
CA GLY A 8 12.32 7.48 -6.59
C GLY A 8 11.24 6.64 -7.25
N PHE A 9 11.08 5.42 -6.75
CA PHE A 9 10.10 4.43 -7.21
C PHE A 9 9.20 4.00 -6.04
N GLY A 10 7.89 3.96 -6.26
CA GLY A 10 6.90 3.50 -5.28
C GLY A 10 6.21 2.23 -5.77
N ILE A 11 6.07 1.24 -4.88
CA ILE A 11 5.40 -0.03 -5.17
C ILE A 11 4.11 -0.11 -4.34
N GLY A 12 2.98 -0.28 -5.02
CA GLY A 12 1.75 -0.77 -4.38
C GLY A 12 1.66 -2.28 -4.53
N SER A 13 1.80 -3.03 -3.43
CA SER A 13 1.85 -4.49 -3.43
C SER A 13 0.66 -5.13 -2.73
N VAL A 14 0.43 -6.41 -3.03
CA VAL A 14 -0.39 -7.29 -2.19
C VAL A 14 0.44 -7.68 -0.96
N GLY A 15 -0.22 -7.75 0.21
CA GLY A 15 0.42 -8.15 1.46
C GLY A 15 0.51 -9.67 1.68
N PRO A 16 1.14 -10.10 2.79
CA PRO A 16 1.74 -9.25 3.83
C PRO A 16 3.08 -8.63 3.40
N ILE A 17 3.42 -7.46 3.95
CA ILE A 17 4.69 -6.77 3.69
C ILE A 17 5.36 -6.38 5.01
N ASP A 18 6.68 -6.24 4.99
CA ASP A 18 7.46 -5.46 5.94
C ASP A 18 7.94 -4.22 5.19
N ARG A 19 7.14 -3.17 5.28
CA ARG A 19 7.36 -1.89 4.62
C ARG A 19 8.62 -1.19 5.09
N LYS A 20 8.98 -1.35 6.37
CA LYS A 20 10.17 -0.71 6.93
C LYS A 20 11.44 -1.26 6.28
N ASN A 21 11.48 -2.56 6.07
CA ASN A 21 12.63 -3.24 5.45
C ASN A 21 12.47 -3.44 3.93
N GLY A 22 11.33 -3.07 3.35
CA GLY A 22 11.07 -3.17 1.92
C GLY A 22 10.91 -4.61 1.42
N ILE A 23 10.27 -5.47 2.23
CA ILE A 23 10.17 -6.92 2.00
C ILE A 23 8.72 -7.33 1.76
N ILE A 24 8.47 -8.16 0.75
CA ILE A 24 7.19 -8.90 0.60
C ILE A 24 7.29 -10.18 1.42
N LEU A 25 6.42 -10.32 2.42
CA LEU A 25 6.38 -11.46 3.33
C LEU A 25 5.47 -12.55 2.74
N ASP A 26 5.85 -13.81 2.93
CA ASP A 26 5.18 -15.06 2.51
C ASP A 26 3.74 -14.87 1.96
N PRO A 27 3.57 -14.53 0.66
CA PRO A 27 2.28 -14.14 0.14
C PRO A 27 1.45 -15.39 -0.17
N VAL A 28 0.59 -15.77 0.77
CA VAL A 28 -0.24 -17.00 0.74
C VAL A 28 -1.05 -17.15 -0.56
N HIS A 29 -1.53 -16.04 -1.13
CA HIS A 29 -2.36 -16.03 -2.34
C HIS A 29 -1.61 -15.59 -3.60
N PHE A 30 -0.28 -15.46 -3.54
CA PHE A 30 0.55 -15.00 -4.66
C PHE A 30 1.75 -15.94 -4.89
N SER A 31 1.46 -17.20 -5.18
CA SER A 31 2.46 -18.27 -5.32
C SER A 31 3.41 -18.12 -6.53
N SER A 32 3.12 -17.19 -7.45
CA SER A 32 3.96 -16.92 -8.62
C SER A 32 5.27 -16.20 -8.30
N ILE A 33 5.40 -15.69 -7.07
CA ILE A 33 6.53 -14.83 -6.66
C ILE A 33 7.82 -15.61 -6.32
N GLY A 34 7.81 -16.95 -6.39
CA GLY A 34 9.02 -17.77 -6.45
C GLY A 34 9.88 -17.81 -5.18
N GLY A 35 9.44 -17.21 -4.07
CA GLY A 35 10.15 -17.22 -2.80
C GLY A 35 9.38 -16.55 -1.67
N ASN A 36 9.90 -16.73 -0.45
CA ASN A 36 9.39 -16.09 0.76
C ASN A 36 10.33 -14.95 1.18
N ASN A 37 9.80 -13.90 1.82
CA ASN A 37 10.58 -12.77 2.35
C ASN A 37 11.45 -12.10 1.28
N ILE A 38 10.81 -11.57 0.24
CA ILE A 38 11.51 -11.02 -0.92
C ILE A 38 11.87 -9.57 -0.67
N PRO A 39 13.17 -9.21 -0.64
CA PRO A 39 13.64 -7.85 -0.38
C PRO A 39 13.50 -6.99 -1.66
N ILE A 40 12.26 -6.81 -2.11
CA ILE A 40 11.93 -6.22 -3.42
C ILE A 40 12.47 -4.80 -3.57
N CYS A 41 12.43 -3.98 -2.51
CA CYS A 41 12.99 -2.64 -2.58
C CYS A 41 14.50 -2.70 -2.82
N ASN A 42 15.23 -3.48 -2.02
CA ASN A 42 16.69 -3.58 -2.16
C ASN A 42 17.09 -4.14 -3.52
N TRP A 43 16.38 -5.15 -4.01
CA TRP A 43 16.64 -5.74 -5.33
C TRP A 43 16.43 -4.72 -6.44
N LEU A 44 15.31 -3.98 -6.43
CA LEU A 44 15.07 -2.94 -7.42
C LEU A 44 16.07 -1.80 -7.28
N GLU A 45 16.35 -1.30 -6.07
CA GLU A 45 17.35 -0.24 -5.84
C GLU A 45 18.71 -0.57 -6.46
N GLN A 46 19.17 -1.84 -6.37
CA GLN A 46 20.40 -2.29 -7.00
C GLN A 46 20.34 -2.28 -8.54
N GLU A 47 19.19 -2.63 -9.12
CA GLU A 47 18.99 -2.70 -10.56
C GLU A 47 18.79 -1.32 -11.21
N ILE A 48 18.02 -0.42 -10.57
CA ILE A 48 17.63 0.87 -11.15
C ILE A 48 18.40 2.07 -10.59
N GLY A 49 19.15 1.91 -9.49
CA GLY A 49 20.01 2.94 -8.91
C GLY A 49 19.27 4.14 -8.29
N ILE A 50 17.98 4.01 -7.99
CA ILE A 50 17.16 5.04 -7.33
C ILE A 50 16.43 4.45 -6.12
N GLN A 51 16.09 5.29 -5.14
CA GLN A 51 15.40 4.86 -3.93
C GLN A 51 14.05 4.22 -4.23
N VAL A 52 13.75 3.08 -3.59
CA VAL A 52 12.50 2.36 -3.75
C VAL A 52 11.77 2.21 -2.42
N SER A 53 10.46 2.47 -2.45
CA SER A 53 9.56 2.29 -1.31
C SER A 53 8.40 1.39 -1.68
N ILE A 54 7.83 0.69 -0.69
CA ILE A 54 6.69 -0.22 -0.87
C ILE A 54 5.59 0.13 0.12
N ASP A 55 4.35 -0.03 -0.29
CA ASP A 55 3.18 -0.02 0.58
C ASP A 55 2.14 -1.02 0.07
N ASN A 56 1.07 -1.22 0.83
CA ASN A 56 -0.10 -1.95 0.35
C ASN A 56 -0.75 -1.19 -0.82
N GLY A 57 -1.25 -1.93 -1.82
CA GLY A 57 -2.02 -1.38 -2.93
C GLY A 57 -3.15 -0.43 -2.52
N ALA A 58 -3.94 -0.74 -1.48
CA ALA A 58 -5.00 0.14 -0.99
C ALA A 58 -4.46 1.47 -0.42
N ASN A 59 -3.33 1.43 0.28
CA ASN A 59 -2.65 2.62 0.80
C ASN A 59 -2.09 3.47 -0.35
N ALA A 60 -1.45 2.82 -1.32
CA ALA A 60 -0.93 3.47 -2.53
C ALA A 60 -2.06 4.11 -3.34
N SER A 61 -3.23 3.46 -3.46
CA SER A 61 -4.41 4.05 -4.10
C SER A 61 -4.91 5.29 -3.35
N LEU A 62 -5.04 5.23 -2.03
CA LEU A 62 -5.47 6.40 -1.24
C LEU A 62 -4.48 7.58 -1.39
N LEU A 63 -3.17 7.32 -1.37
CA LEU A 63 -2.17 8.36 -1.62
C LEU A 63 -2.28 8.95 -3.03
N GLY A 64 -2.51 8.11 -4.04
CA GLY A 64 -2.74 8.55 -5.42
C GLY A 64 -3.98 9.46 -5.54
N GLU A 65 -5.10 9.04 -4.97
CA GLU A 65 -6.33 9.83 -4.92
C GLU A 65 -6.14 11.15 -4.15
N TYR A 66 -5.43 11.11 -3.02
CA TYR A 66 -5.08 12.29 -2.23
C TYR A 66 -4.23 13.28 -3.04
N TRP A 67 -3.21 12.80 -3.74
CA TRP A 67 -2.31 13.64 -4.55
C TRP A 67 -2.91 14.08 -5.89
N SER A 68 -3.97 13.45 -6.37
CA SER A 68 -4.68 13.85 -7.60
C SER A 68 -5.22 15.29 -7.57
N GLY A 69 -5.30 15.90 -6.38
CA GLY A 69 -5.68 17.29 -6.15
C GLY A 69 -7.10 17.47 -5.63
N HIS A 70 -7.99 16.49 -5.80
CA HIS A 70 -9.39 16.60 -5.40
C HIS A 70 -9.62 16.44 -3.89
N LEU A 71 -8.68 15.80 -3.18
CA LEU A 71 -8.83 15.42 -1.77
C LEU A 71 -7.77 16.05 -0.85
N GLN A 72 -6.91 16.94 -1.35
CA GLN A 72 -5.79 17.50 -0.57
C GLN A 72 -6.24 18.31 0.65
N ASP A 73 -7.42 18.93 0.59
CA ASP A 73 -7.99 19.68 1.72
C ASP A 73 -8.68 18.78 2.76
N GLN A 74 -8.79 17.47 2.49
CA GLN A 74 -9.45 16.52 3.38
C GLN A 74 -8.45 15.93 4.38
N ALA A 75 -8.67 16.24 5.65
CA ALA A 75 -7.82 15.73 6.72
C ALA A 75 -8.05 14.23 7.00
N HIS A 76 -9.25 13.72 6.74
CA HIS A 76 -9.66 12.37 7.10
C HIS A 76 -10.31 11.67 5.90
N LEU A 77 -9.75 10.53 5.51
CA LEU A 77 -10.21 9.78 4.34
C LEU A 77 -10.28 8.29 4.66
N LEU A 78 -11.33 7.65 4.16
CA LEU A 78 -11.45 6.20 4.10
C LEU A 78 -11.53 5.80 2.62
N TYR A 79 -10.60 4.98 2.19
CA TYR A 79 -10.61 4.35 0.88
C TYR A 79 -11.10 2.92 1.01
N LEU A 80 -12.04 2.52 0.16
CA LEU A 80 -12.56 1.16 0.07
C LEU A 80 -12.41 0.67 -1.37
N HIS A 81 -11.64 -0.39 -1.56
CA HIS A 81 -11.54 -1.08 -2.83
C HIS A 81 -12.33 -2.39 -2.76
N VAL A 82 -13.43 -2.44 -3.52
CA VAL A 82 -14.33 -3.58 -3.58
C VAL A 82 -14.09 -4.34 -4.88
N GLY A 83 -13.47 -5.52 -4.79
CA GLY A 83 -13.22 -6.42 -5.91
C GLY A 83 -13.49 -7.87 -5.51
N VAL A 84 -12.54 -8.77 -5.75
CA VAL A 84 -12.61 -10.17 -5.26
C VAL A 84 -12.77 -10.24 -3.74
N GLY A 85 -12.24 -9.24 -3.03
CA GLY A 85 -12.52 -8.99 -1.63
C GLY A 85 -12.60 -7.49 -1.36
N ILE A 86 -12.81 -7.11 -0.11
CA ILE A 86 -12.83 -5.72 0.33
C ILE A 86 -11.48 -5.39 0.97
N ARG A 87 -10.78 -4.42 0.39
CA ARG A 87 -9.57 -3.82 0.96
C ARG A 87 -9.85 -2.39 1.35
N SER A 88 -9.09 -1.87 2.30
CA SER A 88 -9.27 -0.50 2.76
C SER A 88 -7.97 0.18 3.17
N ALA A 89 -8.01 1.51 3.17
CA ALA A 89 -6.94 2.36 3.67
C ALA A 89 -7.54 3.57 4.38
N ILE A 90 -6.87 4.06 5.41
CA ILE A 90 -7.34 5.18 6.22
C ILE A 90 -6.26 6.25 6.28
N MET A 91 -6.67 7.51 6.14
CA MET A 91 -5.85 8.68 6.40
C MET A 91 -6.52 9.53 7.48
N THR A 92 -5.72 10.06 8.42
CA THR A 92 -6.18 10.96 9.46
C THR A 92 -5.19 12.09 9.67
N GLY A 93 -5.67 13.33 9.80
CA GLY A 93 -4.82 14.52 9.85
C GLY A 93 -3.83 14.62 8.68
N GLY A 94 -4.24 14.18 7.47
CA GLY A 94 -3.37 14.17 6.28
C GLY A 94 -2.26 13.11 6.32
N LYS A 95 -2.31 12.15 7.25
CA LYS A 95 -1.31 11.08 7.41
C LYS A 95 -1.97 9.72 7.29
N MET A 96 -1.31 8.83 6.57
CA MET A 96 -1.75 7.44 6.47
C MET A 96 -1.74 6.77 7.85
N MET A 97 -2.82 6.08 8.17
CA MET A 97 -2.93 5.24 9.35
C MET A 97 -2.54 3.80 8.98
N TYR A 98 -1.57 3.27 9.71
CA TYR A 98 -1.12 1.89 9.56
C TYR A 98 -1.58 1.08 10.77
N GLY A 99 -2.00 -0.17 10.53
CA GLY A 99 -2.37 -1.08 11.60
C GLY A 99 -1.15 -1.44 12.48
N ALA A 100 -1.43 -1.90 13.71
CA ALA A 100 -0.38 -2.36 14.63
C ALA A 100 0.39 -3.60 14.11
N ILE A 101 -0.24 -4.34 13.19
CA ILE A 101 0.38 -5.37 12.38
C ILE A 101 0.19 -4.88 10.93
N GLU A 102 1.20 -5.03 10.06
CA GLU A 102 1.13 -4.68 8.63
C GLU A 102 0.24 -5.65 7.84
N LEU A 103 -0.94 -5.92 8.37
CA LEU A 103 -2.06 -6.56 7.70
C LEU A 103 -2.89 -5.44 7.05
N GLU A 104 -3.44 -5.74 5.87
CA GLU A 104 -4.36 -4.82 5.20
C GLU A 104 -5.46 -4.41 6.20
N VAL A 105 -5.92 -3.16 6.14
CA VAL A 105 -6.98 -2.69 7.04
C VAL A 105 -8.19 -3.61 6.86
N SER A 106 -8.50 -4.38 7.91
CA SER A 106 -9.36 -5.57 7.87
C SER A 106 -10.85 -5.25 7.89
N ILE A 107 -11.25 -4.06 7.41
CA ILE A 107 -12.66 -3.66 7.30
C ILE A 107 -13.45 -4.68 6.47
N GLY A 108 -12.84 -5.29 5.46
CA GLY A 108 -13.46 -6.37 4.69
C GLY A 108 -13.78 -7.64 5.46
N GLN A 109 -13.21 -7.82 6.66
CA GLN A 109 -13.46 -8.94 7.58
C GLN A 109 -14.35 -8.51 8.75
N MET A 110 -14.89 -7.30 8.75
CA MET A 110 -15.82 -6.84 9.77
C MET A 110 -17.09 -7.71 9.72
N ILE A 111 -17.43 -8.33 10.85
CA ILE A 111 -18.67 -9.09 10.98
C ILE A 111 -19.84 -8.10 10.95
N ILE A 112 -20.74 -8.29 10.01
CA ILE A 112 -21.96 -7.49 9.90
C ILE A 112 -23.14 -8.28 10.45
N MET A 113 -24.03 -7.59 11.15
CA MET A 113 -25.35 -8.11 11.47
C MET A 113 -26.29 -7.66 10.35
N GLY A 114 -26.91 -8.62 9.66
CA GLY A 114 -27.96 -8.30 8.70
C GLY A 114 -29.14 -7.64 9.41
N GLY A 115 -29.69 -6.59 8.81
CA GLY A 115 -30.98 -6.03 9.24
C GLY A 115 -32.12 -7.04 9.05
N PRO A 116 -33.31 -6.76 9.62
CA PRO A 116 -34.49 -7.61 9.44
C PRO A 116 -34.88 -7.75 7.96
#